data_AF-A0A936IKC9-F1
#
_entry.id   AF-A0A936IKC9-F1
#
_cell.length_a   1.000
_cell.length_b   1.000
_cell.length_c   1.000
_cell.angle_alpha   90.00
_cell.angle_beta   90.00
_cell.angle_gamma   90.00
#
_symmetry.space_group_name_H-M   'P 1'
#
loop_
_entity.id
_entity.type
_entity.pdbx_description
1 polymer ?
#
loop_
_entity_poly.entity_id
_entity_poly.type
_entity_poly.pdbx_seq_one_letter_code
_entity_poly.pdbx_strand_id
1 'polypeptide(L)'
;MTVYLELRPEIEANLAAQAEARGLSLDSYLRQVLEDLAQAAPSAAVSLEDLRAALDALAAMGNDLPHLPSSAFSRETIYQDHD
;
A
#
# COMPACT_ATOMS: atom_id res chain seq x y z
N MET A 1 -14.40 -18.95 -16.66
CA MET A 1 -14.44 -19.98 -15.59
C MET A 1 -15.43 -19.52 -14.55
N THR A 2 -16.25 -20.42 -14.00
CA THR A 2 -17.24 -20.09 -12.96
C THR A 2 -16.81 -20.75 -11.66
N VAL A 3 -16.80 -20.00 -10.57
CA VAL A 3 -16.42 -20.47 -9.23
C VAL A 3 -17.58 -20.14 -8.28
N TYR A 4 -17.94 -21.09 -7.42
CA TYR A 4 -18.92 -20.89 -6.35
C TYR A 4 -18.18 -20.82 -5.02
N LEU A 5 -18.46 -19.77 -4.24
CA LEU A 5 -17.89 -19.56 -2.91
C LEU A 5 -19.01 -19.49 -1.89
N GLU A 6 -18.93 -20.34 -0.88
CA GLU A 6 -19.78 -20.27 0.31
C GLU A 6 -19.06 -19.39 1.35
N LEU A 7 -19.63 -18.21 1.63
CA LEU A 7 -19.09 -17.28 2.60
C LEU A 7 -19.90 -17.32 3.89
N ARG A 8 -19.21 -17.12 5.01
CA ARG A 8 -19.91 -16.86 6.28
C ARG A 8 -20.63 -15.51 6.19
N PRO A 9 -21.83 -15.36 6.77
CA PRO A 9 -22.64 -14.16 6.62
C PRO A 9 -21.93 -12.89 7.13
N GLU A 10 -21.10 -13.00 8.18
CA GLU A 10 -20.34 -11.85 8.68
C GLU A 10 -19.27 -11.37 7.69
N ILE A 11 -18.69 -12.31 6.93
CA ILE A 11 -17.66 -12.03 5.93
C ILE A 11 -18.30 -11.42 4.68
N GLU A 12 -19.43 -11.97 4.24
CA GLU A 12 -20.20 -11.42 3.11
C GLU A 12 -20.62 -9.98 3.38
N ALA A 13 -21.18 -9.69 4.56
CA ALA A 13 -21.58 -8.33 4.93
C ALA A 13 -20.41 -7.35 4.93
N ASN A 14 -19.24 -7.77 5.42
CA ASN A 14 -18.04 -6.94 5.42
C ASN A 14 -17.54 -6.67 4.00
N LEU A 15 -17.53 -7.68 3.13
CA LEU A 15 -17.13 -7.54 1.73
C LEU A 15 -18.12 -6.66 0.94
N ALA A 16 -19.41 -6.76 1.22
CA ALA A 16 -20.43 -5.90 0.63
C ALA A 16 -20.21 -4.44 1.01
N ALA A 17 -19.94 -4.15 2.29
CA ALA A 17 -19.62 -2.79 2.75
C ALA A 17 -18.34 -2.23 2.08
N GLN A 18 -17.32 -3.08 1.89
CA GLN A 18 -16.10 -2.68 1.17
C GLN A 18 -16.37 -2.40 -0.31
N ALA A 19 -17.24 -3.18 -0.95
CA ALA A 19 -17.64 -2.97 -2.34
C ALA A 19 -18.42 -1.67 -2.50
N GLU A 20 -19.39 -1.40 -1.60
CA GLU A 20 -20.17 -0.15 -1.57
C GLU A 20 -19.29 1.08 -1.37
N ALA A 21 -18.32 1.02 -0.46
CA ALA A 21 -17.36 2.11 -0.24
C ALA A 21 -16.53 2.44 -1.49
N ARG A 22 -16.36 1.48 -2.40
CA ARG A 22 -15.67 1.63 -3.69
C ARG A 22 -16.65 1.90 -4.85
N GLY A 23 -17.95 1.94 -4.60
CA GLY A 23 -18.98 2.12 -5.63
C GLY A 23 -19.11 0.92 -6.59
N LEU A 24 -18.74 -0.27 -6.14
CA LEU A 24 -18.72 -1.51 -6.93
C LEU A 24 -19.78 -2.50 -6.45
N SER A 25 -20.27 -3.36 -7.35
CA SER A 25 -21.03 -4.54 -6.94
C SER A 25 -20.11 -5.57 -6.25
N LEU A 26 -20.69 -6.38 -5.37
CA LEU A 26 -19.94 -7.43 -4.66
C LEU A 26 -19.20 -8.38 -5.62
N ASP A 27 -19.85 -8.82 -6.71
CA ASP A 27 -19.20 -9.68 -7.71
C ASP A 27 -18.01 -9.02 -8.40
N SER A 28 -18.14 -7.73 -8.77
CA SER A 28 -17.06 -6.99 -9.43
C SER A 28 -15.89 -6.78 -8.48
N TYR A 29 -16.20 -6.47 -7.21
CA TYR A 29 -15.21 -6.32 -6.15
C TYR A 29 -14.45 -7.63 -5.90
N LEU A 30 -15.17 -8.74 -5.73
CA LEU A 30 -14.56 -10.06 -5.52
C LEU A 30 -13.68 -10.48 -6.69
N ARG A 31 -14.12 -10.22 -7.94
CA ARG A 31 -13.31 -10.51 -9.12
C ARG A 31 -12.00 -9.72 -9.10
N GLN A 32 -12.06 -8.42 -8.85
CA GLN A 32 -10.86 -7.57 -8.77
C GLN A 32 -9.90 -8.06 -7.69
N VAL A 33 -10.41 -8.36 -6.49
CA VAL A 33 -9.59 -8.88 -5.39
C VAL A 33 -8.89 -10.19 -5.78
N LEU A 34 -9.60 -11.10 -6.45
CA LEU A 34 -9.02 -12.36 -6.90
C LEU A 34 -8.00 -12.16 -8.02
N GLU A 35 -8.25 -11.25 -8.96
CA GLU A 35 -7.31 -10.90 -10.03
C GLU A 35 -6.05 -10.22 -9.48
N ASP A 36 -6.20 -9.31 -8.52
CA ASP A 36 -5.09 -8.63 -7.85
C ASP A 36 -4.23 -9.63 -7.07
N LEU A 37 -4.86 -10.56 -6.34
CA LEU A 37 -4.13 -11.63 -5.63
C LEU A 37 -3.41 -12.58 -6.58
N ALA A 38 -3.96 -12.83 -7.77
CA ALA A 38 -3.34 -13.68 -8.78
C ALA A 38 -2.19 -12.96 -9.52
N GLN A 39 -2.28 -11.64 -9.67
CA GLN A 39 -1.23 -10.80 -10.27
C GLN A 39 -0.12 -10.45 -9.29
N ALA A 40 -0.44 -10.38 -7.99
CA ALA A 40 0.55 -10.25 -6.95
C ALA A 40 1.53 -11.42 -7.09
N ALA A 41 2.72 -11.14 -7.59
CA ALA A 41 3.83 -12.07 -7.50
C ALA A 41 3.90 -12.50 -6.03
N PRO A 42 4.10 -13.80 -5.72
CA PRO A 42 4.32 -14.21 -4.34
C PRO A 42 5.40 -13.27 -3.82
N SER A 43 5.06 -12.45 -2.82
CA SER A 43 5.99 -11.48 -2.26
C SER A 43 7.23 -12.28 -1.94
N ALA A 44 8.27 -12.13 -2.75
CA ALA A 44 9.53 -12.79 -2.47
C ALA A 44 9.86 -12.31 -1.06
N ALA A 45 10.02 -13.25 -0.13
CA ALA A 45 10.42 -12.89 1.20
C ALA A 45 11.74 -12.12 1.02
N VAL A 46 11.68 -10.80 1.23
CA VAL A 46 12.85 -9.93 1.07
C VAL A 46 13.89 -10.51 2.00
N SER A 47 15.01 -10.97 1.44
CA SER A 47 16.05 -11.54 2.28
C SER A 47 16.61 -10.44 3.18
N LEU A 48 17.19 -10.82 4.32
CA LEU A 48 17.87 -9.84 5.18
C LEU A 48 19.02 -9.14 4.44
N GLU A 49 19.60 -9.81 3.45
CA GLU A 49 20.65 -9.26 2.59
C GLU A 49 20.10 -8.21 1.62
N ASP A 50 18.95 -8.46 0.99
CA ASP A 50 18.27 -7.48 0.14
C ASP A 50 17.86 -6.24 0.94
N LEU A 51 17.34 -6.44 2.16
CA LEU A 51 17.01 -5.35 3.07
C LEU A 51 18.27 -4.54 3.44
N ARG A 52 19.38 -5.22 3.74
CA ARG A 52 20.66 -4.56 4.05
C ARG A 52 21.13 -3.71 2.88
N ALA A 53 21.12 -4.26 1.67
CA ALA A 53 21.50 -3.55 0.45
C ALA A 53 20.62 -2.33 0.19
N ALA A 54 19.31 -2.44 0.41
CA ALA A 54 18.38 -1.32 0.28
C ALA A 54 18.67 -0.20 1.29
N LEU A 55 18.99 -0.55 2.54
CA LEU A 55 19.35 0.42 3.57
C LEU A 55 20.70 1.09 3.29
N ASP A 56 21.69 0.35 2.80
CA ASP A 56 22.99 0.90 2.40
C ASP A 56 22.84 1.87 1.21
N ALA A 57 21.99 1.53 0.23
CA ALA A 57 21.67 2.42 -0.88
C ALA A 57 20.95 3.71 -0.42
N LEU A 58 20.00 3.59 0.51
CA LEU A 58 19.30 4.73 1.09
C LEU A 58 20.27 5.65 1.85
N ALA A 59 21.19 5.09 2.63
CA ALA A 59 22.21 5.85 3.34
C ALA A 59 23.16 6.58 2.37
N ALA A 60 23.56 5.92 1.28
CA ALA A 60 24.43 6.51 0.26
C ALA A 60 23.77 7.72 -0.44
N MET A 61 22.45 7.68 -0.65
CA MET A 61 21.69 8.81 -1.21
C MET A 61 21.75 10.07 -0.32
N GLY A 62 21.99 9.89 0.97
CA GLY A 62 22.16 10.99 1.93
C GLY A 62 23.47 11.78 1.77
N ASN A 63 24.48 11.22 1.08
CA ASN A 63 25.81 11.83 0.99
C ASN A 63 25.84 13.12 0.15
N ASP A 64 24.95 13.24 -0.84
CA ASP A 64 24.89 14.39 -1.75
C ASP A 64 23.72 15.34 -1.44
N LEU A 65 23.08 15.19 -0.28
CA LEU A 65 21.97 16.06 0.10
C LEU A 65 22.47 17.47 0.44
N PRO A 66 21.80 18.53 -0.04
CA PRO A 66 22.17 19.90 0.30
C PRO A 66 21.97 20.16 1.79
N HIS A 67 22.89 20.92 2.38
CA HIS A 67 22.71 21.43 3.74
C HIS A 67 21.56 22.44 3.77
N LEU A 68 20.46 22.06 4.42
CA LEU A 68 19.33 22.95 4.64
C LEU A 68 19.48 23.71 5.96
N PRO A 69 19.09 25.00 6.02
CA PRO A 69 19.06 25.74 7.26
C PRO A 69 18.00 25.16 8.21
N SER A 70 18.20 25.34 9.53
CA SER A 70 17.27 24.81 10.55
C SER A 70 15.83 25.28 10.36
N SER A 71 15.63 26.48 9.80
CA SER A 71 14.32 27.06 9.49
C SER A 71 13.54 26.29 8.40
N ALA A 72 14.22 25.49 7.58
CA ALA A 72 13.57 24.60 6.61
C ALA A 72 12.80 23.46 7.27
N PHE A 73 13.12 23.14 8.54
CA PHE A 73 12.47 22.11 9.33
C PHE A 73 11.45 22.67 10.34
N SER A 74 11.13 23.97 10.24
CA SER A 74 10.07 24.58 11.05
C SER A 74 8.70 23.99 10.70
N ARG A 75 7.83 23.90 11.69
CA ARG A 75 6.47 23.37 11.52
C ARG A 75 5.69 24.19 10.48
N GLU A 76 5.85 25.50 10.49
CA GLU A 76 5.23 26.44 9.56
C GLU A 76 5.71 26.22 8.12
N THR A 77 6.94 25.72 7.93
CA THR A 77 7.52 25.41 6.61
C THR A 77 7.06 24.05 6.10
N ILE A 78 6.89 23.07 6.99
CA ILE A 78 6.48 21.71 6.63
C ILE A 78 4.97 21.63 6.33
N TYR A 79 4.16 22.45 7.00
CA TYR A 79 2.70 22.44 6.88
C TYR A 79 2.17 23.73 6.25
N GLN A 80 2.78 24.18 5.15
CA GLN A 80 2.38 25.41 4.44
C GLN A 80 1.00 25.33 3.78
N ASP A 81 0.54 24.13 3.43
CA ASP A 81 -0.69 23.89 2.66
C ASP A 81 -1.86 23.45 3.55
N HIS A 82 -1.84 23.83 4.83
CA HIS A 82 -2.90 23.53 5.79
C HIS A 82 -3.45 24.82 6.41
N ASP A 83 -4.65 25.21 5.98
CA ASP A 83 -5.61 26.04 6.73
C ASP A 83 -6.74 25.16 7.29
#